data_AF-A0A2E2QRC6-F1
#
_entry.id   AF-A0A2E2QRC6-F1
#
_cell.length_a   1.000
_cell.length_b   1.000
_cell.length_c   1.000
_cell.angle_alpha   90.00
_cell.angle_beta   90.00
_cell.angle_gamma   90.00
#
_symmetry.space_group_name_H-M   'P 1'
#
loop_
_entity.id
_entity.type
_entity.pdbx_description
1 polymer ?
#
loop_
_entity_poly.entity_id
_entity_poly.type
_entity_poly.pdbx_seq_one_letter_code
_entity_poly.pdbx_strand_id
1 'polypeptide(L)' 'MVTDFLLALALVLFIEGTLYALFPDGMKRMMISVLDTPSHTLRIFGLVVSVLGVFFVWLLRG' A
#
# COMPACT_ATOMS: atom_id res chain seq x y z
N MET A 1 -11.39 6.21 17.01
CA MET A 1 -10.71 4.91 17.17
C MET A 1 -11.19 3.91 16.12
N VAL A 2 -12.39 3.33 16.24
CA VAL A 2 -12.91 2.35 15.25
C VAL A 2 -13.20 3.04 13.91
N THR A 3 -13.83 4.21 13.91
CA THR A 3 -14.16 4.98 12.69
C THR A 3 -12.93 5.33 11.87
N ASP A 4 -11.83 5.74 12.51
CA ASP A 4 -10.60 6.14 11.82
C ASP A 4 -9.91 4.95 11.13
N PHE A 5 -9.94 3.78 11.76
CA PHE A 5 -9.42 2.55 11.17
C PHE A 5 -10.27 2.13 9.96
N LEU A 6 -11.61 2.17 10.10
CA LEU A 6 -12.53 1.88 8.98
C LEU A 6 -12.33 2.88 7.83
N LEU A 7 -12.12 4.16 8.13
CA LEU A 7 -11.85 5.18 7.11
C LEU A 7 -10.54 4.91 6.39
N ALA A 8 -9.46 4.61 7.12
CA ALA A 8 -8.17 4.26 6.51
C ALA A 8 -8.30 3.02 5.61
N LEU A 9 -9.03 1.99 6.06
CA LEU A 9 -9.30 0.80 5.27
C LEU A 9 -10.12 1.13 4.01
N ALA A 10 -11.17 1.95 4.12
CA ALA A 10 -11.98 2.38 2.99
C ALA A 10 -11.15 3.15 1.94
N LEU A 11 -10.24 4.01 2.40
CA LEU A 11 -9.34 4.76 1.51
C LEU A 11 -8.36 3.83 0.78
N VAL A 12 -7.77 2.86 1.46
CA VAL A 12 -6.89 1.86 0.82
C VAL A 12 -7.64 1.09 -0.27
N LEU A 13 -8.85 0.60 0.04
CA LEU A 13 -9.69 -0.10 -0.94
C LEU A 13 -10.07 0.78 -2.13
N PHE A 14 -10.41 2.04 -1.88
CA PHE A 14 -10.73 2.99 -2.93
C PHE A 14 -9.53 3.26 -3.85
N ILE A 15 -8.34 3.47 -3.28
CA ILE A 15 -7.12 3.73 -4.07
C ILE A 15 -6.76 2.50 -4.90
N GLU A 16 -6.69 1.32 -4.28
CA GLU A 16 -6.40 0.06 -4.98
C GLU A 16 -7.41 -0.18 -6.12
N GLY A 17 -8.71 -0.13 -5.81
CA GLY A 17 -9.78 -0.34 -6.80
C GLY A 17 -9.72 0.66 -7.96
N THR A 18 -9.40 1.93 -7.67
CA THR A 18 -9.26 2.98 -8.69
C THR A 18 -8.04 2.72 -9.59
N LEU A 19 -6.92 2.27 -9.03
CA LEU A 19 -5.73 1.91 -9.82
C LEU A 19 -6.02 0.74 -10.76
N TYR A 20 -6.71 -0.31 -10.29
CA TYR A 20 -7.11 -1.42 -11.15
C TYR A 20 -8.13 -1.01 -12.21
N ALA A 21 -9.07 -0.11 -11.90
CA ALA A 21 -10.10 0.35 -12.84
C ALA A 21 -9.55 1.28 -13.93
N LEU A 22 -8.68 2.23 -13.55
CA LEU A 22 -8.11 3.22 -14.49
C LEU A 22 -6.88 2.70 -15.24
N PHE A 23 -6.05 1.87 -14.59
CA PHE A 23 -4.76 1.42 -15.12
C PHE A 23 -4.58 -0.11 -15.02
N PRO A 24 -5.50 -0.92 -15.56
CA PRO A 24 -5.48 -2.38 -15.39
C PRO A 24 -4.19 -3.03 -15.92
N ASP A 25 -3.69 -2.59 -17.07
CA ASP A 25 -2.46 -3.18 -17.65
C ASP A 25 -1.19 -2.71 -16.93
N GLY A 26 -1.20 -1.52 -16.33
CA GLY A 26 -0.13 -1.04 -15.46
C GLY A 26 0.00 -1.93 -14.22
N MET A 27 -1.14 -2.23 -13.58
CA MET A 27 -1.18 -3.12 -12.42
C MET A 27 -0.74 -4.55 -12.76
N LYS A 28 -1.16 -5.11 -13.90
CA LYS A 28 -0.67 -6.42 -14.35
C LYS A 28 0.86 -6.45 -14.51
N ARG A 29 1.44 -5.41 -15.11
CA ARG A 29 2.91 -5.30 -15.28
C ARG A 29 3.63 -5.19 -13.93
N MET A 30 3.07 -4.42 -13.00
CA MET A 30 3.58 -4.34 -11.64
C MET A 30 3.58 -5.71 -10.96
N MET A 31 2.49 -6.47 -11.05
CA MET A 31 2.40 -7.80 -10.43
C MET A 31 3.44 -8.77 -10.99
N ILE A 32 3.70 -8.74 -12.30
CA ILE A 32 4.78 -9.55 -12.91
C ILE A 32 6.13 -9.18 -12.30
N SER A 33 6.43 -7.88 -12.18
CA SER A 33 7.66 -7.42 -11.55
C SER A 33 7.77 -7.86 -10.08
N VAL A 34 6.66 -7.90 -9.34
CA VAL A 34 6.64 -8.39 -7.95
C VAL A 34 6.95 -9.88 -7.88
N LEU A 35 6.43 -10.69 -8.81
CA LEU A 35 6.70 -12.13 -8.87
C LEU A 35 8.18 -12.44 -9.15
N ASP A 36 8.83 -11.63 -9.98
CA ASP A 36 10.26 -11.78 -10.29
C ASP A 36 11.18 -11.23 -9.19
N THR A 37 10.64 -10.48 -8.22
CA THR A 37 11.44 -9.87 -7.15
C THR A 37 11.70 -10.87 -6.01
N PRO A 38 12.96 -11.07 -5.58
CA PRO A 38 13.27 -11.95 -4.46
C PRO A 38 12.51 -11.58 -3.18
N SER A 39 12.00 -12.57 -2.45
CA SER A 39 11.17 -12.35 -1.25
C SER A 39 11.87 -11.55 -0.16
N HIS A 40 13.21 -11.63 -0.06
CA HIS A 40 13.99 -10.81 0.87
C HIS A 40 13.85 -9.31 0.58
N THR A 41 13.94 -8.92 -0.70
CA THR A 41 13.78 -7.53 -1.13
C THR A 41 12.37 -7.03 -0.85
N LEU A 42 11.34 -7.85 -1.16
CA LEU A 42 9.95 -7.52 -0.85
C LEU A 42 9.71 -7.33 0.66
N ARG A 43 10.34 -8.15 1.50
CA ARG A 43 10.25 -8.02 2.97
C ARG A 43 10.86 -6.72 3.47
N ILE A 44 12.05 -6.35 2.99
CA ILE A 44 12.69 -5.09 3.38
C ILE A 44 11.85 -3.91 2.91
N PHE A 45 11.40 -3.92 1.66
CA PHE A 45 10.56 -2.86 1.11
C PHE A 45 9.26 -2.71 1.94
N GLY A 46 8.57 -3.82 2.20
CA GLY A 46 7.36 -3.82 3.01
C GLY A 46 7.59 -3.31 4.43
N LEU A 47 8.71 -3.69 5.06
CA LEU A 47 9.09 -3.19 6.40
C LEU A 47 9.30 -1.68 6.38
N VAL A 48 10.09 -1.16 5.42
CA VAL A 48 10.38 0.28 5.29
C VAL A 48 9.10 1.07 5.07
N VAL A 49 8.23 0.64 4.15
CA VAL A 49 6.95 1.31 3.89
C VAL A 49 6.04 1.28 5.12
N SER A 50 5.98 0.15 5.84
CA SER A 50 5.17 0.03 7.06
C SER A 50 5.63 0.99 8.16
N VAL A 51 6.94 1.08 8.38
CA VAL A 51 7.53 2.00 9.37
C VAL A 51 7.25 3.46 8.99
N LEU A 52 7.44 3.81 7.71
CA LEU A 52 7.12 5.15 7.21
C LEU A 52 5.64 5.48 7.37
N GLY A 53 4.74 4.53 7.10
CA GLY A 53 3.30 4.70 7.30
C GLY A 53 2.95 5.06 8.74
N VAL A 54 3.51 4.32 9.71
CA VAL A 54 3.32 4.61 11.14
C VAL A 54 3.92 5.97 11.50
N PHE A 55 5.11 6.30 10.98
CA PHE A 55 5.76 7.59 11.19
C PHE A 55 4.91 8.76 10.68
N PHE A 56 4.30 8.65 9.49
CA PHE A 56 3.40 9.68 8.97
C PHE A 56 2.12 9.81 9.80
N VAL A 57 1.52 8.70 10.24
CA VAL A 57 0.35 8.76 11.13
C VAL A 57 0.70 9.47 12.43
N TRP A 58 1.87 9.20 13.01
CA TRP A 58 2.35 9.88 14.20
C TRP A 58 2.57 11.38 13.96
N LEU A 59 3.19 11.76 12.84
CA LEU A 59 3.45 13.17 12.50
C LEU A 59 2.15 13.97 12.24
N LEU A 60 1.16 13.36 11.59
CA LEU A 60 -0.10 14.01 11.24
C LEU A 60 -1.11 14.05 12.39
N ARG A 61 -0.99 13.13 13.36
CA ARG A 61 -1.82 13.10 14.57
C ARG A 61 -1.15 13.72 15.80
N GLY A 62 0.13 14.07 15.68
CA GLY A 62 0.94 14.72 16.73
C GLY A 62 0.39 16.07 17.14
#